data_AF-A0A2D8TTF7-F1
#
_entry.id   AF-A0A2D8TTF7-F1
#
_cell.length_a   1.000
_cell.length_b   1.000
_cell.length_c   1.000
_cell.angle_alpha   90.00
_cell.angle_beta   90.00
_cell.angle_gamma   90.00
#
_symmetry.space_group_name_H-M   'P 1'
#
loop_
_entity.id
_entity.type
_entity.pdbx_description
1 polymer ?
#
loop_
_entity_poly.entity_id
_entity_poly.type
_entity_poly.pdbx_seq_one_letter_code
_entity_poly.pdbx_strand_id
1 'polypeptide(L)'
;MIITCPSCSARYLVGSNDIGHGRQVKCKRCDFSWFQDNDSFVEGQEDLISEVSAPNQKGRSASDDANLPVLYKTQRGSLPLPFLILIFASGFVLCDLIFDNISINAFSVSQSINSYIDQIVNFVATLFN
;
A
#
# COMPACT_ATOMS: atom_id res chain seq x y z
N MET A 1 -11.24 -21.12 11.47
CA MET A 1 -12.15 -21.79 10.51
C MET A 1 -12.31 -20.98 9.22
N ILE A 2 -12.82 -21.57 8.13
CA ILE A 2 -13.11 -20.85 6.88
C ILE A 2 -14.62 -20.76 6.68
N ILE A 3 -15.15 -19.56 6.48
CA ILE A 3 -16.58 -19.32 6.21
C ILE A 3 -16.77 -18.84 4.77
N THR A 4 -17.93 -19.17 4.17
CA THR A 4 -18.22 -18.83 2.77
C THR A 4 -19.46 -17.95 2.68
N CYS A 5 -19.36 -16.84 1.94
CA CYS A 5 -20.50 -15.98 1.71
C CYS A 5 -21.52 -16.66 0.78
N PRO A 6 -22.80 -16.79 1.18
CA PRO A 6 -23.82 -17.47 0.36
C PRO A 6 -24.24 -16.66 -0.87
N SER A 7 -24.03 -15.33 -0.87
CA SER A 7 -24.42 -14.45 -1.98
C SER A 7 -23.41 -14.44 -3.12
N CYS A 8 -22.11 -14.47 -2.84
CA CYS A 8 -21.07 -14.34 -3.88
C CYS A 8 -20.04 -15.49 -3.89
N SER A 9 -20.06 -16.40 -2.92
CA SER A 9 -19.08 -17.49 -2.77
C SER A 9 -17.66 -17.03 -2.40
N ALA A 10 -17.51 -15.84 -1.80
CA ALA A 10 -16.23 -15.41 -1.23
C ALA A 10 -15.90 -16.25 0.01
N ARG A 11 -14.62 -16.60 0.21
CA ARG A 11 -14.16 -17.39 1.36
C ARG A 11 -13.30 -16.52 2.28
N TYR A 12 -13.54 -16.60 3.58
CA TYR A 12 -12.83 -15.82 4.60
C TYR A 12 -12.24 -16.75 5.66
N LEU A 13 -10.97 -16.53 6.01
CA LEU A 13 -10.34 -17.14 7.18
C LEU A 13 -10.74 -16.32 8.41
N VAL A 14 -11.33 -16.99 9.40
CA VAL A 14 -11.81 -16.37 10.65
C VAL A 14 -11.26 -17.15 11.83
N GLY A 15 -10.83 -16.46 12.88
CA GLY A 15 -10.40 -17.09 14.12
C GLY A 15 -11.58 -17.84 14.76
N SER A 16 -11.33 -19.01 15.34
CA SER A 16 -12.42 -19.78 15.98
C SER A 16 -13.07 -19.01 17.14
N ASN A 17 -12.33 -18.10 17.78
CA ASN A 17 -12.82 -17.21 18.85
C ASN A 17 -13.62 -15.99 18.33
N ASP A 18 -13.44 -15.60 17.06
CA ASP A 18 -14.08 -14.39 16.52
C ASP A 18 -15.60 -14.55 16.31
N ILE A 19 -16.06 -15.79 16.12
CA ILE A 19 -17.49 -16.12 15.94
C ILE A 19 -18.13 -16.59 17.26
N GLY A 20 -17.34 -17.09 18.22
CA GLY A 20 -17.88 -17.69 19.45
C GLY A 20 -18.84 -18.84 19.13
N HIS A 21 -19.98 -18.91 19.81
CA HIS A 21 -21.08 -19.84 19.51
C HIS A 21 -21.88 -19.51 18.24
N GLY A 22 -21.69 -18.33 17.66
CA GLY A 22 -22.48 -17.86 16.53
C GLY A 22 -22.57 -16.35 16.49
N ARG A 23 -22.42 -15.76 15.30
CA ARG A 23 -22.39 -14.30 15.13
C ARG A 23 -22.97 -13.88 13.79
N GLN A 24 -23.62 -12.71 13.77
CA GLN A 24 -23.97 -12.03 12.53
C GLN A 24 -22.70 -11.52 11.85
N VAL A 25 -22.43 -11.99 10.63
CA VAL A 25 -21.25 -11.61 9.85
C VAL A 25 -21.67 -10.85 8.59
N LYS A 26 -20.76 -10.02 8.06
CA LYS A 26 -20.98 -9.22 6.85
C LYS A 26 -19.89 -9.48 5.82
N CYS A 27 -20.28 -9.76 4.58
CA CYS A 27 -19.35 -9.94 3.47
C CYS A 27 -18.66 -8.62 3.12
N LYS A 28 -17.33 -8.62 3.02
CA LYS A 28 -16.55 -7.45 2.56
C LYS A 28 -16.61 -7.22 1.04
N ARG A 29 -17.09 -8.22 0.27
CA ARG A 29 -17.14 -8.15 -1.20
C ARG A 29 -18.50 -7.70 -1.75
N CYS A 30 -19.61 -8.18 -1.18
CA CYS A 30 -20.96 -7.87 -1.67
C CYS A 30 -21.87 -7.26 -0.60
N ASP A 31 -21.34 -6.93 0.59
CA ASP A 31 -22.08 -6.35 1.72
C ASP A 31 -23.25 -7.20 2.29
N PHE A 32 -23.48 -8.40 1.75
CA PHE A 32 -24.48 -9.33 2.27
C PHE A 32 -24.16 -9.76 3.70
N SER A 33 -25.17 -9.73 4.57
CA SER A 33 -25.07 -10.15 5.96
C SER A 33 -25.83 -11.46 6.20
N TRP A 34 -25.24 -12.35 6.99
CA TRP A 34 -25.87 -13.61 7.38
C TRP A 34 -25.42 -14.02 8.78
N PHE A 35 -26.17 -14.93 9.39
CA PHE A 35 -25.81 -15.52 10.67
C PHE A 35 -24.90 -16.73 10.42
N GLN A 36 -23.72 -16.72 11.03
CA GLN A 36 -22.77 -17.83 10.96
C GLN A 36 -22.74 -18.53 12.31
N ASP A 37 -23.15 -19.80 12.31
CA ASP A 37 -23.05 -20.69 13.46
C ASP A 37 -21.64 -21.29 13.57
N ASN A 38 -21.26 -21.71 14.77
CA ASN A 38 -19.97 -22.34 15.07
C ASN A 38 -20.14 -23.46 16.10
N ASP A 39 -20.55 -24.62 15.60
CA ASP A 39 -20.71 -25.86 16.39
C ASP A 39 -19.40 -26.35 17.02
N SER A 40 -18.25 -25.86 16.54
CA SER A 40 -16.93 -26.26 17.01
C SER A 40 -16.36 -25.40 18.13
N PHE A 41 -17.12 -24.42 18.63
CA PHE A 41 -16.67 -23.57 19.72
C PHE A 41 -16.76 -24.29 21.07
N VAL A 42 -15.61 -24.58 21.66
CA VAL A 42 -15.50 -25.07 23.03
C VAL A 42 -15.02 -23.91 23.91
N GLU A 43 -15.87 -23.49 24.84
CA GLU A 43 -15.56 -22.46 25.82
C GLU A 43 -14.41 -22.96 26.73
N GLY A 44 -13.31 -22.20 26.82
CA GLY A 44 -12.16 -22.54 27.69
C GLY A 44 -10.91 -23.14 27.02
N GLN A 45 -10.78 -23.10 25.69
CA GLN A 45 -9.58 -23.62 24.98
C GLN A 45 -8.32 -22.72 25.06
N GLU A 46 -8.40 -21.54 25.67
CA GLU A 46 -7.26 -20.60 25.75
C GLU A 46 -6.18 -21.04 26.77
N ASP A 47 -6.54 -21.81 27.80
CA ASP A 47 -5.61 -22.20 28.87
C ASP A 47 -4.67 -23.36 28.49
N LEU A 48 -5.03 -24.18 27.49
CA LEU A 48 -4.26 -25.38 27.11
C LEU A 48 -3.20 -25.13 26.02
N ILE A 49 -3.21 -23.96 25.38
CA ILE A 49 -2.28 -23.65 24.28
C ILE A 49 -0.97 -23.03 24.81
N SER A 50 -0.96 -22.53 26.05
CA SER A 50 0.23 -21.88 26.65
C SER A 50 1.35 -22.85 27.02
N GLU A 51 1.09 -24.14 27.22
CA GLU A 51 2.13 -25.11 27.65
C GLU A 51 2.90 -25.76 26.48
N VAL A 52 2.44 -25.61 25.23
CA VAL A 52 3.09 -26.15 24.02
C VAL A 52 3.76 -25.03 23.22
N SER A 53 4.44 -24.10 23.91
CA SER A 53 5.19 -23.00 23.28
C SER A 53 6.69 -23.06 23.56
N ALA A 54 7.25 -24.24 23.83
CA ALA A 54 8.68 -24.47 23.71
C ALA A 54 9.02 -24.78 22.24
N PRO A 55 9.91 -24.01 21.57
CA PRO A 55 10.21 -24.22 20.16
C PRO A 55 11.02 -25.51 19.98
N ASN A 56 10.36 -26.61 19.61
CA ASN A 56 11.04 -27.79 19.10
C ASN A 56 11.49 -27.49 17.66
N GLN A 57 12.75 -27.10 17.50
CA GLN A 57 13.40 -26.95 16.19
C GLN A 57 13.61 -28.32 15.53
N LYS A 58 12.52 -28.96 15.10
CA LYS A 58 12.61 -30.02 14.10
C LYS A 58 12.81 -29.34 12.75
N GLY A 59 13.95 -29.57 12.11
CA GLY A 59 14.27 -29.01 10.80
C GLY A 59 13.14 -29.28 9.81
N ARG A 60 12.49 -28.20 9.34
CA ARG A 60 11.42 -28.27 8.34
C ARG A 60 12.02 -28.65 7.00
N SER A 61 11.41 -29.63 6.34
CA SER A 61 11.81 -30.07 5.00
C SER A 61 11.10 -29.23 3.95
N ALA A 62 11.77 -28.91 2.84
CA ALA A 62 11.25 -28.03 1.79
C ALA A 62 9.94 -28.54 1.12
N SER A 63 9.54 -29.79 1.35
CA SER A 63 8.28 -30.36 0.88
C SER A 63 7.07 -29.96 1.71
N ASP A 64 7.25 -29.59 2.98
CA ASP A 64 6.14 -29.20 3.87
C ASP A 64 5.58 -27.81 3.52
N ASP A 65 6.38 -26.99 2.83
CA ASP A 65 6.01 -25.64 2.42
C ASP A 65 5.39 -25.55 1.01
N ALA A 66 5.22 -26.69 0.33
CA ALA A 66 4.85 -26.75 -1.09
C ALA A 66 3.39 -26.33 -1.41
N ASN A 67 2.52 -26.22 -0.40
CA ASN A 67 1.10 -25.87 -0.57
C ASN A 67 0.66 -24.66 0.28
N LEU A 68 1.59 -23.91 0.87
CA LEU A 68 1.19 -22.66 1.51
C LEU A 68 0.85 -21.62 0.43
N PRO A 69 -0.28 -20.92 0.58
CA PRO A 69 -0.60 -19.82 -0.31
C PRO A 69 0.50 -18.75 -0.21
N VAL A 70 0.97 -18.28 -1.37
CA VAL A 70 1.97 -17.22 -1.46
C VAL A 70 1.42 -15.97 -0.76
N LEU A 71 1.98 -15.64 0.40
CA LEU A 71 1.72 -14.38 1.08
C LEU A 71 2.42 -13.27 0.28
N TYR A 72 1.63 -12.51 -0.47
CA TYR A 72 2.14 -11.30 -1.09
C TYR A 72 2.49 -10.29 0.02
N LYS A 73 3.75 -9.86 0.05
CA LYS A 73 4.14 -8.69 0.85
C LYS A 73 3.43 -7.48 0.24
N THR A 74 2.45 -6.93 0.94
CA THR A 74 1.84 -5.66 0.51
C THR A 74 2.90 -4.57 0.62
N GLN A 75 3.43 -4.12 -0.51
CA GLN A 75 4.45 -3.08 -0.55
C GLN A 75 3.76 -1.74 -0.32
N ARG A 76 3.80 -1.24 0.91
CA ARG A 76 3.33 0.10 1.27
C ARG A 76 4.24 1.13 0.62
N GLY A 77 3.71 1.86 -0.35
CA GLY A 77 4.34 3.10 -0.82
C GLY A 77 4.10 3.40 -2.29
N SER A 78 2.90 3.86 -2.63
CA SER A 78 2.67 4.73 -3.78
C SER A 78 1.35 5.45 -3.56
N LEU A 79 1.35 6.79 -3.62
CA LEU A 79 0.11 7.56 -3.61
C LEU A 79 -0.84 6.98 -4.68
N PRO A 80 -2.14 6.78 -4.39
CA PRO A 80 -3.05 6.27 -5.39
C PRO A 80 -3.05 7.23 -6.59
N LEU A 81 -3.01 6.68 -7.81
CA LEU A 81 -3.03 7.43 -9.08
C LEU A 81 -3.96 8.67 -9.09
N PRO A 82 -5.22 8.62 -8.58
CA PRO A 82 -6.09 9.80 -8.57
C PRO A 82 -5.54 10.97 -7.75
N PHE A 83 -4.82 10.72 -6.65
CA PHE A 83 -4.21 11.79 -5.85
C PHE A 83 -3.03 12.43 -6.57
N LEU A 84 -2.27 11.64 -7.33
CA LEU A 84 -1.15 12.13 -8.13
C LEU A 84 -1.65 13.10 -9.22
N ILE A 85 -2.72 12.73 -9.91
CA ILE A 85 -3.36 13.56 -10.94
C ILE A 85 -3.89 14.87 -10.33
N LEU A 86 -4.52 14.80 -9.15
CA LEU A 86 -5.01 15.99 -8.46
C LEU A 86 -3.89 16.96 -8.07
N ILE A 87 -2.77 16.45 -7.55
CA ILE A 87 -1.61 17.27 -7.17
C ILE A 87 -0.99 17.94 -8.40
N PHE A 88 -0.89 17.22 -9.52
CA PHE A 88 -0.39 17.80 -10.77
C PHE A 88 -1.32 18.89 -11.30
N ALA A 89 -2.63 18.66 -11.31
CA ALA A 89 -3.60 19.63 -11.77
C ALA A 89 -3.61 20.89 -10.89
N SER A 90 -3.59 20.73 -9.56
CA SER A 90 -3.55 21.87 -8.64
C SER A 90 -2.20 22.60 -8.70
N GLY A 91 -1.10 21.87 -8.85
CA GLY A 91 0.23 22.43 -9.02
C GLY A 91 0.35 23.26 -10.29
N PHE A 92 -0.22 22.79 -11.42
CA PHE A 92 -0.22 23.52 -12.68
C PHE A 92 -0.96 24.86 -12.57
N VAL A 93 -2.18 24.85 -12.03
CA VAL A 93 -2.97 26.07 -11.80
C VAL A 93 -2.25 27.04 -10.86
N LEU A 94 -1.62 26.53 -9.80
CA LEU A 94 -0.85 27.37 -8.87
C LEU A 94 0.39 27.96 -9.56
N CYS A 95 1.06 27.19 -10.42
CA CYS A 95 2.20 27.66 -11.20
C CYS A 95 1.80 28.82 -12.11
N ASP A 96 0.70 28.68 -12.86
CA ASP A 96 0.19 29.73 -13.75
C ASP A 96 -0.12 31.02 -12.99
N LEU A 97 -0.77 30.92 -11.82
CA LEU A 97 -1.04 32.08 -10.96
C LEU A 97 0.24 32.76 -10.46
N ILE A 98 1.29 31.99 -10.19
CA ILE A 98 2.60 32.52 -9.80
C ILE A 98 3.27 33.21 -10.99
N PHE A 99 3.23 32.62 -12.19
CA PHE A 99 3.80 33.22 -13.39
C PHE A 99 3.10 34.54 -13.78
N ASP A 100 1.78 34.62 -13.61
CA ASP A 100 1.03 35.87 -13.85
C ASP A 100 1.37 36.96 -12.81
N ASN A 101 1.72 36.57 -11.59
CA ASN A 101 2.10 37.49 -10.52
C ASN A 101 3.52 38.04 -10.68
N ILE A 102 4.44 37.21 -11.20
CA ILE A 102 5.82 37.62 -11.41
C ILE A 102 5.91 38.33 -12.76
N SER A 103 6.29 39.61 -12.76
CA SER A 103 6.58 40.38 -13.98
C SER A 103 7.91 39.95 -14.63
N ILE A 104 7.99 38.68 -15.05
CA ILE A 104 9.16 38.13 -15.73
C ILE A 104 9.22 38.71 -17.13
N ASN A 105 10.10 39.69 -17.33
CA ASN A 105 10.38 40.20 -18.66
C ASN A 105 11.15 39.13 -19.44
N ALA A 106 10.54 38.57 -20.49
CA ALA A 106 11.17 37.56 -21.36
C ALA A 106 12.56 38.03 -21.87
N PHE A 107 12.70 39.33 -22.11
CA PHE A 107 13.94 39.96 -22.51
C PHE A 107 15.04 39.86 -21.43
N SER A 108 14.75 40.15 -20.16
CA SER A 108 15.76 40.10 -19.08
C SER A 108 16.21 38.67 -18.80
N VAL A 109 15.31 37.70 -18.92
CA VAL A 109 15.65 36.27 -18.82
C VAL A 109 16.57 35.86 -19.96
N SER A 110 16.25 36.25 -21.20
CA SER A 110 17.09 35.94 -22.36
C SER A 110 18.50 36.53 -22.24
N GLN A 111 18.62 37.75 -21.72
CA GLN A 111 19.90 38.41 -21.49
C GLN A 111 20.72 37.71 -20.40
N SER A 112 20.05 37.25 -19.34
CA SER A 112 20.68 36.52 -18.23
C SER A 112 21.18 35.14 -18.66
N ILE A 113 20.42 34.43 -19.49
CA ILE A 113 20.81 33.15 -20.08
C ILE A 113 22.04 33.31 -20.96
N ASN A 114 22.05 34.29 -21.87
CA ASN A 114 23.19 34.54 -22.75
C ASN A 114 24.47 34.87 -21.97
N SER A 115 24.36 35.72 -20.94
CA SER A 115 25.49 36.04 -20.05
C SER A 115 26.04 34.80 -19.33
N TYR A 116 25.15 33.89 -18.90
CA TYR A 116 25.56 32.65 -18.24
C TYR A 116 26.23 31.66 -19.22
N ILE A 117 25.74 31.58 -20.47
CA ILE A 117 26.37 30.80 -21.54
C ILE A 117 27.78 31.33 -21.79
N ASP A 118 27.96 32.65 -21.88
CA ASP A 118 29.28 33.26 -22.09
C ASP A 118 30.24 32.96 -20.92
N GLN A 119 29.74 32.94 -19.68
CA GLN A 119 30.54 32.52 -18.53
C GLN A 119 30.98 31.05 -18.63
N ILE A 120 30.09 30.15 -19.03
CA ILE A 120 30.42 28.74 -19.22
C ILE A 120 31.44 28.56 -20.35
N VAL A 121 31.25 29.23 -21.48
CA VAL A 121 32.17 29.14 -22.62
C VAL A 121 33.56 29.62 -22.23
N ASN A 122 33.66 30.73 -21.51
CA ASN A 122 34.93 31.24 -21.00
C ASN A 122 35.56 30.29 -19.97
N PHE A 123 34.77 29.73 -19.06
CA PHE A 123 35.26 28.74 -18.09
C PHE A 123 35.82 27.49 -18.79
N VAL A 124 35.11 26.98 -19.81
CA VAL A 124 35.58 25.86 -20.63
C VAL A 124 36.85 26.25 -21.38
N ALA A 125 36.91 27.43 -21.99
CA ALA A 125 38.11 27.91 -22.68
C ALA A 125 39.33 28.00 -21.76
N THR A 126 39.15 28.37 -20.48
CA THR A 126 40.23 28.37 -19.48
C THR A 126 40.65 26.99 -18.99
N LEU A 127 39.83 25.95 -19.17
CA LEU A 127 40.19 24.57 -18.82
C LEU A 127 41.00 23.87 -19.91
N PHE A 128 40.92 24.34 -21.15
CA PHE A 128 41.56 23.74 -22.32
C PHE A 128 42.79 24.52 -22.84
N ASN A 129 43.18 25.61 -22.17
CA ASN A 129 44.34 26.44 -22.48
C ASN A 129 45.28 26.49 -21.28
#